data_AF-A0A9Q8L6E0-F1
#
_entry.id   AF-A0A9Q8L6E0-F1
#
_cell.length_a   1.000
_cell.length_b   1.000
_cell.length_c   1.000
_cell.angle_alpha   90.00
_cell.angle_beta   90.00
_cell.angle_gamma   90.00
#
_symmetry.space_group_name_H-M   'P 1'
#
loop_
_entity.id
_entity.type
_entity.pdbx_description
1 polymer ?
#
loop_
_entity_poly.entity_id
_entity_poly.type
_entity_poly.pdbx_seq_one_letter_code
_entity_poly.pdbx_strand_id
1 'polypeptide(L)'
;MFDLASIAYVPANVLSQVVQMYALFHPEFLIEPWHTYVAFVSILWGVTAFVIFRNRWIPYLQHAGLFLVLVGGLITIIVVAAMPAEHANNSFVWKDWTNATGMPGGIGFFTGVLNGAFAIGTADSVTHLAEGFRILESIYLKPSLRRLV
;
A
#
# COMPACT_ATOMS: atom_id res chain seq x y z
N MET A 1 -3.52 -18.85 4.69
CA MET A 1 -2.04 -18.94 4.61
C MET A 1 -1.47 -17.96 3.59
N PHE A 2 -2.06 -17.85 2.40
CA PHE A 2 -1.68 -16.86 1.39
C PHE A 2 -1.74 -15.39 1.89
N ASP A 3 -2.83 -15.01 2.58
CA ASP A 3 -2.99 -13.63 3.08
C ASP A 3 -1.95 -13.24 4.13
N LEU A 4 -1.54 -14.19 4.98
CA LEU A 4 -0.53 -13.93 6.01
C LEU A 4 0.85 -13.69 5.38
N ALA A 5 1.17 -14.44 4.32
CA ALA A 5 2.38 -14.24 3.55
C ALA A 5 2.37 -12.90 2.79
N SER A 6 1.24 -12.51 2.18
CA SER A 6 1.14 -11.22 1.47
C SER A 6 1.23 -10.02 2.42
N ILE A 7 0.57 -10.09 3.59
CA ILE A 7 0.64 -9.05 4.63
C ILE A 7 2.06 -8.87 5.16
N ALA A 8 2.84 -9.93 5.30
CA ALA A 8 4.25 -9.83 5.71
C ALA A 8 5.18 -9.35 4.59
N TYR A 9 4.85 -9.67 3.33
CA TYR A 9 5.68 -9.33 2.17
C TYR A 9 5.68 -7.83 1.84
N VAL A 10 4.53 -7.16 1.90
CA VAL A 10 4.42 -5.71 1.63
C VAL A 10 5.35 -4.85 2.51
N PRO A 11 5.30 -4.93 3.85
CA PRO A 11 6.19 -4.16 4.71
C PRO A 11 7.65 -4.56 4.54
N ALA A 12 7.96 -5.83 4.26
CA ALA A 12 9.33 -6.26 3.98
C ALA A 12 9.92 -5.56 2.73
N ASN A 13 9.13 -5.35 1.68
CA ASN A 13 9.56 -4.59 0.50
C ASN A 13 9.73 -3.10 0.79
N VAL A 14 8.81 -2.49 1.55
CA VAL A 14 8.94 -1.07 1.92
C VAL A 14 10.21 -0.85 2.75
N LEU A 15 10.52 -1.78 3.64
CA LEU A 15 11.71 -1.71 4.48
C LEU A 15 13.00 -1.95 3.71
N SER A 16 13.01 -2.86 2.74
CA SER A 16 14.18 -3.03 1.88
C SER A 16 14.46 -1.76 1.06
N GLN A 17 13.44 -0.99 0.69
CA GLN A 17 13.61 0.33 0.07
C GLN A 17 14.19 1.35 1.06
N VAL A 18 13.71 1.37 2.31
CA VAL A 18 14.25 2.26 3.36
C VAL A 18 15.72 1.94 3.66
N VAL A 19 16.10 0.65 3.74
CA VAL A 19 17.48 0.22 3.93
C VAL A 19 18.35 0.62 2.73
N GLN A 20 17.83 0.54 1.50
CA GLN A 20 18.53 1.05 0.31
C GLN A 20 18.71 2.56 0.34
N MET A 21 17.71 3.33 0.77
CA MET A 21 17.84 4.77 0.97
C MET A 21 18.91 5.08 2.03
N TYR A 22 18.96 4.31 3.11
CA TYR A 22 20.00 4.45 4.14
C TYR A 22 21.40 4.14 3.61
N ALA A 23 21.56 3.09 2.78
CA ALA A 23 22.82 2.75 2.14
C ALA A 23 23.32 3.83 1.16
N LEU A 24 22.43 4.61 0.54
CA LEU A 24 22.81 5.75 -0.29
C LEU A 24 23.46 6.90 0.51
N PHE A 25 23.08 7.07 1.79
CA PHE A 25 23.68 8.07 2.68
C PHE A 25 24.95 7.58 3.39
N HIS A 26 25.18 6.26 3.43
CA HIS A 26 26.36 5.63 4.03
C HIS A 26 27.01 4.64 3.04
N PRO A 27 27.88 5.13 2.13
CA PRO A 27 28.42 4.34 1.01
C PRO A 27 29.30 3.13 1.39
N GLU A 28 29.67 2.96 2.66
CA GLU A 28 30.40 1.79 3.16
C GLU A 28 29.48 0.69 3.75
N PHE A 29 28.15 0.89 3.70
CA PHE A 29 27.20 -0.04 4.31
C PHE A 29 26.81 -1.17 3.34
N LEU A 30 27.31 -2.38 3.60
CA LEU A 30 26.89 -3.59 2.87
C LEU A 30 25.51 -4.05 3.35
N ILE A 31 24.53 -4.00 2.45
CA ILE A 31 23.15 -4.41 2.73
C ILE A 31 23.08 -5.93 2.85
N GLU A 32 23.18 -6.44 4.07
CA GLU A 32 22.90 -7.84 4.36
C GLU A 32 21.40 -8.11 4.62
N PRO A 33 20.86 -9.31 4.29
CA PRO A 33 19.45 -9.65 4.47
C PRO A 33 18.93 -9.53 5.91
N TRP A 34 19.81 -9.66 6.90
CA TRP A 34 19.44 -9.56 8.31
C TRP A 34 19.02 -8.14 8.70
N HIS A 35 19.57 -7.11 8.06
CA HIS A 35 19.21 -5.71 8.33
C HIS A 35 17.73 -5.46 8.03
N THR A 36 17.23 -6.00 6.92
CA THR A 36 15.81 -5.89 6.54
C THR A 36 14.91 -6.60 7.56
N TYR A 37 15.34 -7.75 8.09
CA TYR A 37 14.59 -8.48 9.11
C TYR A 37 14.52 -7.71 10.44
N VAL A 38 15.65 -7.19 10.91
CA VAL A 38 15.69 -6.43 12.17
C VAL A 38 14.92 -5.11 12.04
N ALA A 39 15.04 -4.42 10.92
CA ALA A 39 14.22 -3.24 10.61
C ALA A 39 12.73 -3.59 10.64
N PHE A 40 12.34 -4.71 10.03
CA PHE A 40 10.96 -5.19 10.05
C PHE A 40 10.41 -5.44 11.43
N VAL A 41 11.14 -6.20 12.24
CA VAL A 41 10.72 -6.50 13.62
C VAL A 41 10.62 -5.21 14.43
N SER A 42 11.60 -4.30 14.32
CA SER A 42 11.60 -3.04 15.09
C SER A 42 10.40 -2.14 14.77
N ILE A 43 10.06 -1.96 13.49
CA ILE A 43 8.91 -1.15 13.08
C ILE A 43 7.60 -1.84 13.47
N LEU A 44 7.51 -3.17 13.31
CA LEU A 44 6.33 -3.93 13.69
C LEU A 44 6.00 -3.71 15.17
N TRP A 45 6.99 -3.88 16.05
CA TRP A 45 6.83 -3.62 17.48
C TRP A 45 6.46 -2.16 17.76
N GLY A 46 7.05 -1.20 17.05
CA GLY A 46 6.71 0.23 17.17
C GLY A 46 5.25 0.52 16.80
N VAL A 47 4.78 -0.02 15.69
CA VAL A 47 3.39 0.12 15.22
C VAL A 47 2.43 -0.55 16.19
N THR A 48 2.73 -1.77 16.66
CA THR A 48 1.91 -2.48 17.64
C THR A 48 1.79 -1.69 18.95
N ALA A 49 2.91 -1.16 19.47
CA ALA A 49 2.88 -0.31 20.65
C ALA A 49 2.03 0.94 20.42
N PHE A 50 2.21 1.62 19.28
CA PHE A 50 1.44 2.80 18.93
C PHE A 50 -0.07 2.52 18.90
N VAL A 51 -0.49 1.42 18.27
CA VAL A 51 -1.90 1.02 18.20
C VAL A 51 -2.49 0.77 19.59
N ILE A 52 -1.75 0.09 20.47
CA ILE A 52 -2.21 -0.22 21.85
C ILE A 52 -2.34 1.06 22.69
N PHE A 53 -1.35 1.96 22.65
CA PHE A 53 -1.34 3.16 23.49
C PHE A 53 -2.20 4.31 22.95
N ARG A 54 -2.39 4.40 21.63
CA ARG A 54 -3.01 5.56 20.95
C ARG A 54 -4.20 5.15 20.07
N ASN A 55 -5.08 4.27 20.55
CA ASN A 55 -6.28 3.82 19.84
C ASN A 55 -7.17 4.98 19.31
N ARG A 56 -7.26 6.10 20.05
CA ARG A 56 -8.03 7.29 19.63
C ARG A 56 -7.47 8.01 18.40
N TRP A 57 -6.20 7.82 18.08
CA TRP A 57 -5.52 8.51 16.97
C TRP A 57 -5.58 7.75 15.65
N ILE A 58 -5.94 6.48 15.68
CA ILE A 58 -6.10 5.62 14.50
C ILE A 58 -7.03 6.25 13.44
N PRO A 59 -8.24 6.73 13.77
CA PRO A 59 -9.11 7.34 12.74
C PRO A 59 -8.50 8.61 12.11
N TYR A 60 -7.79 9.43 12.89
CA TYR A 60 -7.13 10.63 12.38
C TYR A 60 -5.97 10.30 11.44
N LEU A 61 -5.16 9.29 11.78
CA LEU A 61 -4.09 8.81 10.91
C LEU A 61 -4.62 8.21 9.61
N GLN A 62 -5.76 7.53 9.66
CA GLN A 62 -6.38 6.98 8.46
C GLN A 62 -6.86 8.08 7.51
N HIS A 63 -7.48 9.14 8.02
CA HIS A 63 -7.84 10.30 7.20
C HIS A 63 -6.62 11.03 6.64
N ALA A 64 -5.56 11.20 7.45
CA ALA A 64 -4.31 11.80 6.98
C ALA A 64 -3.62 10.93 5.91
N GLY A 65 -3.61 9.61 6.08
CA GLY A 65 -3.08 8.66 5.11
C GLY A 65 -3.83 8.71 3.78
N LEU A 66 -5.17 8.72 3.82
CA LEU A 66 -6.00 8.88 2.63
C LEU A 66 -5.71 10.21 1.92
N PHE A 67 -5.63 11.31 2.67
CA PHE A 67 -5.30 12.61 2.11
C PHE A 67 -3.92 12.61 1.44
N LEU A 68 -2.91 12.03 2.09
CA LEU A 68 -1.55 11.95 1.57
C LEU A 68 -1.49 11.08 0.30
N VAL A 69 -2.19 9.95 0.24
CA VAL A 69 -2.22 9.09 -0.95
C VAL A 69 -2.93 9.78 -2.11
N LEU A 70 -4.06 10.46 -1.87
CA LEU A 70 -4.80 11.18 -2.92
C LEU A 70 -3.99 12.37 -3.45
N VAL A 71 -3.49 13.23 -2.56
CA VAL A 71 -2.73 14.42 -2.94
C VAL A 71 -1.37 14.04 -3.52
N GLY A 72 -0.64 13.13 -2.87
CA GLY A 72 0.65 12.63 -3.35
C GLY A 72 0.53 11.91 -4.69
N GLY A 73 -0.51 11.09 -4.88
CA GLY A 73 -0.82 10.45 -6.15
C GLY A 73 -1.11 11.47 -7.25
N LEU A 74 -1.95 12.47 -6.98
CA LEU A 74 -2.25 13.55 -7.93
C LEU A 74 -1.00 14.34 -8.29
N ILE A 75 -0.20 14.74 -7.30
CA ILE A 75 1.06 15.47 -7.53
C ILE A 75 2.02 14.63 -8.35
N THR A 76 2.15 13.34 -8.06
CA THR A 76 3.05 12.44 -8.81
C THR A 76 2.60 12.34 -10.27
N ILE A 77 1.30 12.21 -10.54
CA ILE A 77 0.76 12.22 -11.90
C ILE A 77 1.08 13.54 -12.61
N ILE A 78 0.85 14.68 -11.94
CA ILE A 78 1.13 16.00 -12.51
C ILE A 78 2.62 16.17 -12.80
N VAL A 79 3.50 15.77 -11.88
CA VAL A 79 4.96 15.85 -12.04
C VAL A 79 5.42 14.97 -13.20
N VAL A 80 4.95 13.72 -13.28
CA VAL A 80 5.30 12.80 -14.37
C VAL A 80 4.73 13.27 -15.72
N ALA A 81 3.58 13.94 -15.73
CA ALA A 81 3.01 14.52 -16.94
C ALA A 81 3.72 15.82 -17.37
N ALA A 82 4.28 16.59 -16.42
CA ALA A 82 4.93 17.87 -16.69
C ALA A 82 6.45 17.77 -16.90
N MET A 83 7.12 16.73 -16.37
CA MET A 83 8.57 16.54 -16.50
C MET A 83 9.08 16.21 -17.92
N PRO A 84 8.37 15.48 -18.81
CA PRO A 84 8.94 15.11 -20.09
C PRO A 84 8.81 16.22 -21.13
N ALA A 85 9.95 16.72 -21.62
CA ALA A 85 10.04 17.60 -22.79
C ALA A 85 9.80 16.85 -24.12
N GLU A 86 9.97 15.52 -24.13
CA GLU A 86 9.58 14.64 -25.23
C GLU A 86 8.67 13.51 -24.72
N HIS A 87 7.51 13.34 -25.36
CA HIS A 87 6.57 12.27 -25.04
C HIS A 87 6.99 10.97 -25.75
N ALA A 88 6.93 9.84 -25.06
CA ALA A 88 7.22 8.54 -25.64
C ALA A 88 6.32 8.29 -26.87
N ASN A 89 6.94 7.92 -28.00
CA ASN A 89 6.24 7.71 -29.26
C ASN A 89 5.19 6.58 -29.11
N ASN A 90 4.03 6.71 -29.75
CA ASN A 90 2.88 5.81 -29.59
C ASN A 90 3.26 4.34 -29.87
N SER A 91 4.20 4.10 -30.79
CA SER A 91 4.73 2.77 -31.06
C SER A 91 5.52 2.18 -29.89
N PHE A 92 6.29 2.98 -29.16
CA PHE A 92 7.10 2.50 -28.04
C PHE A 92 6.23 2.13 -26.84
N VAL A 93 5.19 2.92 -26.53
CA VAL A 93 4.29 2.68 -25.39
C VAL A 93 3.42 1.44 -25.58
N TRP A 94 2.93 1.19 -26.80
CA TRP A 94 1.97 0.10 -27.06
C TRP A 94 2.58 -1.16 -27.69
N LYS A 95 3.75 -1.09 -28.34
CA LYS A 95 4.41 -2.25 -28.97
C LYS A 95 5.68 -2.72 -28.28
N ASP A 96 6.50 -1.82 -27.73
CA ASP A 96 7.80 -2.19 -27.17
C ASP A 96 7.70 -2.44 -25.66
N TRP A 97 7.29 -3.67 -25.29
CA TRP A 97 7.34 -4.09 -23.89
C TRP A 97 8.77 -4.47 -23.49
N THR A 98 9.57 -3.49 -23.05
CA THR A 98 10.91 -3.73 -22.52
C THR A 98 10.83 -4.25 -21.08
N ASN A 99 10.79 -5.56 -20.91
CA ASN A 99 10.77 -6.18 -19.58
C ASN A 99 12.19 -6.21 -18.98
N ALA A 100 12.54 -5.24 -18.14
CA ALA A 100 13.84 -5.17 -17.45
C ALA A 100 14.07 -6.32 -16.45
N THR A 101 13.06 -7.15 -16.19
CA THR A 101 13.08 -8.28 -15.26
C THR A 101 13.60 -9.59 -15.87
N GLY A 102 13.85 -9.65 -17.19
CA GLY A 102 14.36 -10.85 -17.86
C GLY A 102 13.34 -12.01 -17.98
N MET A 103 12.10 -11.82 -17.54
CA MET A 103 11.02 -12.80 -17.61
C MET A 103 10.15 -12.60 -18.87
N PRO A 104 9.48 -13.65 -19.37
CA PRO A 104 8.51 -13.53 -20.45
C PRO A 104 7.49 -12.42 -20.18
N GLY A 105 7.19 -11.59 -21.18
CA GLY A 105 6.34 -10.39 -21.03
C GLY A 105 4.98 -10.68 -20.38
N GLY A 106 4.40 -11.85 -20.63
CA GLY A 106 3.16 -12.27 -19.99
C GLY A 106 3.26 -12.41 -18.47
N ILE A 107 4.37 -12.92 -17.93
CA ILE A 107 4.57 -13.05 -16.48
C ILE A 107 4.76 -11.68 -15.83
N GLY A 108 5.48 -10.77 -16.50
CA GLY A 108 5.60 -9.38 -16.05
C GLY A 108 4.24 -8.68 -15.97
N PHE A 109 3.40 -8.87 -16.99
CA PHE A 109 2.03 -8.35 -17.01
C PHE A 109 1.18 -8.90 -15.85
N PHE A 110 1.12 -10.23 -15.67
CA PHE A 110 0.35 -10.83 -14.59
C PHE A 110 0.85 -10.41 -13.20
N THR A 111 2.16 -10.24 -13.02
CA THR A 111 2.76 -9.78 -11.76
C THR A 111 2.36 -8.33 -11.46
N GLY A 112 2.31 -7.46 -12.48
CA GLY A 112 1.82 -6.09 -12.35
C GLY A 112 0.34 -6.02 -12.00
N VAL A 113 -0.51 -6.79 -12.70
CA VAL A 113 -1.95 -6.88 -12.41
C VAL A 113 -2.21 -7.43 -11.01
N LEU A 114 -1.43 -8.41 -10.57
CA LEU A 114 -1.55 -8.99 -9.23
C LEU A 114 -1.31 -7.94 -8.13
N ASN A 115 -0.32 -7.06 -8.31
CA ASN A 115 -0.08 -5.95 -7.38
C ASN A 115 -1.30 -5.01 -7.28
N GLY A 116 -1.90 -4.65 -8.42
CA GLY A 116 -3.13 -3.87 -8.46
C GLY A 116 -4.33 -4.58 -7.82
N ALA A 117 -4.47 -5.89 -8.01
CA ALA A 117 -5.53 -6.69 -7.41
C ALA A 117 -5.44 -6.72 -5.88
N PHE A 118 -4.23 -6.71 -5.30
CA PHE A 118 -4.05 -6.62 -3.84
C PHE A 118 -4.62 -5.33 -3.25
N ALA A 119 -4.58 -4.21 -3.95
CA ALA A 119 -5.14 -2.95 -3.47
C ALA A 119 -6.67 -3.01 -3.32
N ILE A 120 -7.36 -3.84 -4.12
CA ILE A 120 -8.82 -3.95 -4.11
C ILE A 120 -9.31 -4.84 -2.96
N GLY A 121 -8.55 -5.88 -2.58
CA GLY A 121 -8.96 -6.83 -1.54
C GLY A 121 -9.21 -6.19 -0.17
N THR A 122 -8.51 -5.11 0.17
CA THR A 122 -8.73 -4.38 1.44
C THR A 122 -10.07 -3.66 1.47
N ALA A 123 -10.48 -3.02 0.36
CA ALA A 123 -11.76 -2.31 0.29
C ALA A 123 -12.95 -3.27 0.34
N ASP A 124 -12.82 -4.45 -0.28
CA ASP A 124 -13.83 -5.49 -0.27
C ASP A 124 -14.13 -5.99 1.15
N SER A 125 -13.08 -6.32 1.91
CA SER A 125 -13.20 -6.76 3.30
C SER A 125 -13.88 -5.72 4.20
N VAL A 126 -13.54 -4.44 4.03
CA VAL A 126 -14.17 -3.34 4.79
C VAL A 126 -15.65 -3.18 4.41
N THR A 127 -15.99 -3.36 3.14
CA THR A 127 -17.37 -3.24 2.65
C THR A 127 -18.26 -4.34 3.23
N HIS A 128 -17.78 -5.60 3.25
CA HIS A 128 -18.49 -6.72 3.87
C HIS A 128 -18.72 -6.53 5.38
N LEU A 129 -17.72 -5.99 6.11
CA LEU A 129 -17.87 -5.66 7.53
C LEU A 129 -18.89 -4.53 7.74
N ALA A 130 -18.88 -3.51 6.88
CA ALA A 130 -19.83 -2.41 6.93
C ALA A 130 -21.27 -2.86 6.63
N GLU A 131 -21.45 -3.78 5.68
CA GLU A 131 -22.74 -4.38 5.37
C GLU A 131 -23.30 -5.18 6.55
N GLY A 132 -22.45 -5.98 7.21
CA GLY A 132 -22.82 -6.71 8.42
C GLY A 132 -23.29 -5.77 9.54
N PHE A 133 -22.59 -4.66 9.76
CA PHE A 133 -22.98 -3.66 10.76
C PHE A 133 -24.33 -3.00 10.42
N ARG A 134 -24.54 -2.64 9.14
CA ARG A 134 -25.77 -2.03 8.65
C ARG A 134 -26.97 -2.97 8.75
N ILE A 135 -26.78 -4.27 8.53
CA ILE A 135 -27.82 -5.29 8.71
C ILE A 135 -28.22 -5.43 10.19
N LEU A 136 -27.24 -5.48 11.10
CA LEU A 136 -27.50 -5.57 12.54
C LEU A 136 -28.27 -4.36 13.07
N GLU A 137 -27.95 -3.16 12.60
CA GLU A 137 -28.70 -1.93 12.90
C GLU A 137 -30.17 -2.03 12.43
N SER A 138 -30.42 -2.55 11.23
CA SER A 138 -31.78 -2.74 10.72
C SER A 138 -32.61 -3.74 11.52
N ILE A 139 -31.98 -4.75 12.14
CA ILE A 139 -32.67 -5.83 12.88
C ILE A 139 -32.92 -5.43 14.35
N TYR A 140 -31.94 -4.78 15.01
CA TYR A 140 -32.00 -4.52 16.46
C TYR A 140 -32.45 -3.10 16.84
N LEU A 141 -32.31 -2.08 15.98
CA LEU A 141 -32.70 -0.72 16.35
C LEU A 141 -34.18 -0.41 16.06
N LYS A 142 -34.92 -0.10 17.13
CA LYS A 142 -36.26 0.51 17.05
C LYS A 142 -36.22 1.79 16.19
N PRO A 143 -37.29 2.08 15.42
CA PRO A 143 -37.36 3.25 14.53
C PRO A 143 -37.07 4.60 15.18
N SER A 144 -37.23 4.72 16.51
CA SER A 144 -36.98 5.94 17.28
C SER A 144 -35.50 6.28 17.51
N LEU A 145 -34.58 5.30 17.44
CA LEU A 145 -33.13 5.52 17.60
C LEU A 145 -32.39 5.74 16.27
N ARG A 146 -33.06 5.48 15.14
CA ARG A 146 -32.54 5.64 13.77
C ARG A 146 -32.33 7.10 13.34
N ARG A 147 -32.69 8.08 14.21
CA ARG A 147 -32.49 9.53 13.97
C ARG A 147 -31.30 10.12 14.77
N LEU A 148 -30.68 9.33 15.65
CA LEU A 148 -29.61 9.78 16.54
C LEU A 148 -28.21 9.31 16.10
N VAL A 149 -28.13 8.48 15.07
CA VAL A 149 -26.91 8.07 14.35
C VAL A 149 -27.01 8.62 12.94
#